data_AF-A0A340Y3T9-F1
#
_entry.id   AF-A0A340Y3T9-F1
#
_cell.length_a   1.000
_cell.length_b   1.000
_cell.length_c   1.000
_cell.angle_alpha   90.00
_cell.angle_beta   90.00
_cell.angle_gamma   90.00
#
_symmetry.space_group_name_H-M   'P 1'
#
loop_
_entity.id
_entity.type
_entity.pdbx_description
1 polymer ?
#
loop_
_entity_poly.entity_id
_entity_poly.type
_entity_poly.pdbx_seq_one_letter_code
_entity_poly.pdbx_strand_id
1 'polypeptide(L)'
;EWVGQVEISALSLMYRKDFIIYREPNVSPSQVTENNFPEKVLLCFSNGNHYDIVYPIKYKESSAVCQSLLYELLYEKVFKTDVSKILMGLDTSEVADENNSEISDSEDDSCK
;
A
#
# COMPACT_ATOMS: atom_id res chain seq x y z
N GLU A 1 15.29 -12.23 -8.58
CA GLU A 1 15.04 -11.49 -9.83
C GLU A 1 14.15 -10.32 -9.47
N TRP A 2 14.54 -9.10 -9.82
CA TRP A 2 13.81 -7.87 -9.44
C TRP A 2 13.18 -7.27 -10.69
N VAL A 3 11.93 -6.86 -10.58
CA VAL A 3 11.21 -6.16 -11.65
C VAL A 3 11.92 -4.83 -11.91
N GLY A 4 12.24 -4.55 -13.16
CA GLY A 4 12.95 -3.34 -13.57
C GLY A 4 12.23 -2.60 -14.70
N GLN A 5 12.99 -1.76 -15.39
CA GLN A 5 12.48 -0.90 -16.45
C GLN A 5 11.87 -1.69 -17.62
N VAL A 6 12.38 -2.90 -17.90
CA VAL A 6 11.92 -3.75 -19.01
C VAL A 6 10.49 -4.22 -18.77
N GLU A 7 10.21 -4.75 -17.59
CA GLU A 7 8.89 -5.24 -17.21
C GLU A 7 7.88 -4.09 -17.14
N ILE A 8 8.27 -2.94 -16.57
CA ILE A 8 7.42 -1.74 -16.51
C ILE A 8 7.06 -1.26 -17.92
N SER A 9 8.02 -1.25 -18.84
CA SER A 9 7.79 -0.86 -20.24
C SER A 9 6.83 -1.83 -20.94
N ALA A 10 6.98 -3.14 -20.71
CA ALA A 10 6.09 -4.16 -21.25
C ALA A 10 4.66 -4.01 -20.72
N LEU A 11 4.50 -3.81 -19.41
CA LEU A 11 3.19 -3.58 -18.78
C LEU A 11 2.53 -2.30 -19.28
N SER A 12 3.31 -1.24 -19.49
CA SER A 12 2.80 0.03 -20.03
C SER A 12 2.16 -0.15 -21.39
N LEU A 13 2.84 -0.85 -22.30
CA LEU A 13 2.32 -1.13 -23.64
C LEU A 13 1.13 -2.10 -23.60
N MET A 14 1.22 -3.17 -22.80
CA MET A 14 0.17 -4.19 -22.70
C MET A 14 -1.15 -3.62 -22.17
N TYR A 15 -1.09 -2.81 -21.11
CA TYR A 15 -2.28 -2.24 -20.47
C TYR A 15 -2.62 -0.83 -20.94
N ARG A 16 -1.81 -0.24 -21.83
CA ARG A 16 -1.95 1.13 -22.32
C ARG A 16 -2.04 2.16 -21.19
N LYS A 17 -1.10 2.06 -20.24
CA LYS A 17 -0.98 2.98 -19.10
C LYS A 17 0.44 3.46 -18.97
N ASP A 18 0.64 4.75 -18.72
CA ASP A 18 1.97 5.26 -18.38
C ASP A 18 2.28 5.07 -16.90
N PHE A 19 3.55 4.93 -16.55
CA PHE A 19 4.00 4.70 -15.18
C PHE A 19 4.74 5.92 -14.65
N ILE A 20 4.41 6.30 -13.41
CA ILE A 20 5.04 7.37 -12.66
C ILE A 20 5.56 6.80 -11.34
N ILE A 21 6.80 7.13 -10.98
CA ILE A 21 7.47 6.60 -9.79
C ILE A 21 7.85 7.74 -8.85
N TYR A 22 7.34 7.65 -7.63
CA TYR A 22 7.77 8.42 -6.47
C TYR A 22 8.95 7.70 -5.80
N ARG A 23 9.97 8.45 -5.37
CA ARG A 23 11.16 7.90 -4.70
C ARG A 23 11.36 8.51 -3.32
N GLU A 24 11.20 9.83 -3.24
CA GLU A 24 11.43 10.59 -2.03
C GLU A 24 10.22 11.49 -1.72
N PRO A 25 9.88 11.69 -0.43
CA PRO A 25 8.86 12.64 -0.03
C PRO A 25 9.19 14.05 -0.54
N ASN A 26 8.17 14.80 -0.93
CA ASN A 26 8.26 16.21 -1.37
C ASN A 26 9.11 16.45 -2.63
N VAL A 27 9.56 15.39 -3.32
CA VAL A 27 10.25 15.48 -4.61
C VAL A 27 9.25 15.18 -5.74
N SER A 28 9.44 15.85 -6.89
CA SER A 28 8.65 15.55 -8.08
C SER A 28 8.89 14.11 -8.55
N PRO A 29 7.83 13.36 -8.91
CA PRO A 29 8.01 11.99 -9.34
C PRO A 29 8.63 11.89 -10.73
N SER A 30 9.24 10.75 -11.03
CA SER A 30 9.81 10.45 -12.35
C SER A 30 8.76 9.77 -13.22
N GLN A 31 8.51 10.30 -14.41
CA GLN A 31 7.76 9.58 -15.43
C GLN A 31 8.70 8.57 -16.10
N VAL A 32 8.42 7.28 -15.94
CA VAL A 32 9.33 6.21 -16.40
C VAL A 32 8.89 5.58 -17.72
N THR A 33 7.68 5.90 -18.19
CA THR A 33 7.21 5.58 -19.53
C THR A 33 6.58 6.81 -20.18
N GLU A 34 6.77 6.96 -21.49
CA GLU A 34 6.36 8.14 -22.25
C GLU A 34 5.60 7.73 -23.50
N ASN A 35 4.59 6.86 -23.33
CA ASN A 35 3.78 6.37 -24.45
C ASN A 35 2.56 7.26 -24.75
N ASN A 36 2.40 8.36 -23.99
CA ASN A 36 1.28 9.30 -24.10
C ASN A 36 -0.09 8.64 -23.89
N PHE A 37 -0.16 7.66 -22.99
CA PHE A 37 -1.44 7.04 -22.64
C PHE A 37 -2.26 7.94 -21.71
N PRO A 38 -3.60 7.90 -21.81
CA PRO A 38 -4.46 8.77 -21.00
C PRO A 38 -4.45 8.39 -19.51
N GLU A 39 -4.28 7.10 -19.22
CA GLU A 39 -4.26 6.56 -17.86
C GLU A 39 -2.84 6.35 -17.35
N LYS A 40 -2.68 6.51 -16.03
CA LYS A 40 -1.39 6.40 -15.35
C LYS A 40 -1.47 5.46 -14.16
N VAL A 41 -0.42 4.67 -13.96
CA VAL A 41 -0.15 3.88 -12.76
C VAL A 41 0.89 4.63 -11.93
N LEU A 42 0.60 4.81 -10.64
CA LEU A 42 1.49 5.49 -9.70
C LEU A 42 2.14 4.44 -8.79
N LEU A 43 3.46 4.46 -8.72
CA LEU A 43 4.25 3.58 -7.87
C LEU A 43 5.11 4.41 -6.91
N CYS A 44 5.38 3.87 -5.74
CA CYS A 44 6.46 4.30 -4.86
C CYS A 44 7.58 3.27 -4.96
N PHE A 45 8.82 3.71 -5.16
CA PHE A 45 9.98 2.85 -5.09
C PHE A 45 10.72 3.09 -3.77
N SER A 46 10.68 2.10 -2.89
CA SER A 46 11.27 2.15 -1.55
C SER A 46 12.33 1.05 -1.38
N ASN A 47 13.26 1.26 -0.45
CA ASN A 47 14.22 0.25 0.02
C ASN A 47 15.10 -0.39 -1.07
N GLY A 48 15.28 0.30 -2.20
CA GLY A 48 16.17 -0.12 -3.29
C GLY A 48 15.70 -1.32 -4.11
N ASN A 49 14.53 -1.90 -3.81
CA ASN A 49 14.01 -3.06 -4.54
C ASN A 49 12.49 -3.27 -4.42
N HIS A 50 11.75 -2.39 -3.72
CA HIS A 50 10.33 -2.58 -3.46
C HIS A 50 9.49 -1.55 -4.21
N TYR A 51 8.40 -2.01 -4.83
CA TYR A 51 7.41 -1.16 -5.48
C TYR A 51 6.07 -1.30 -4.78
N ASP A 52 5.58 -0.18 -4.25
CA ASP A 52 4.22 -0.08 -3.70
C ASP A 52 3.33 0.69 -4.66
N ILE A 53 2.06 0.30 -4.79
CA ILE A 53 1.08 1.08 -5.54
C ILE A 53 0.63 2.29 -4.73
N VAL A 54 0.53 3.45 -5.39
CA VAL A 54 0.09 4.69 -4.77
C VAL A 54 -1.26 5.08 -5.34
N TYR A 55 -2.18 5.45 -4.46
CA TYR A 55 -3.48 5.99 -4.85
C TYR A 55 -3.63 7.42 -4.32
N PRO A 56 -4.32 8.31 -5.07
CA PRO A 56 -4.71 9.61 -4.55
C PRO A 56 -5.52 9.47 -3.25
N ILE A 57 -5.34 10.39 -2.30
CA ILE A 57 -6.00 10.34 -0.98
C ILE A 57 -7.52 10.21 -1.09
N LYS A 58 -8.13 10.85 -2.10
CA LYS A 58 -9.57 10.71 -2.41
C LYS A 58 -10.06 9.28 -2.62
N TYR A 59 -9.17 8.35 -2.99
CA TYR A 59 -9.49 6.94 -3.19
C TYR A 59 -9.72 6.19 -1.87
N LYS A 60 -9.21 6.72 -0.74
CA LYS A 60 -9.33 6.09 0.58
C LYS A 60 -10.78 5.83 0.96
N GLU A 61 -11.65 6.82 0.81
CA GLU A 61 -13.06 6.71 1.17
C GLU A 61 -13.79 5.69 0.30
N SER A 62 -13.63 5.79 -1.02
CA SER A 62 -14.24 4.83 -1.96
C SER A 62 -13.73 3.41 -1.72
N SER A 63 -12.43 3.24 -1.50
CA SER A 63 -11.84 1.93 -1.21
C SER A 63 -12.36 1.36 0.11
N ALA A 64 -12.54 2.18 1.14
CA ALA A 64 -13.07 1.73 2.42
C ALA A 64 -14.49 1.16 2.28
N VAL A 65 -15.35 1.80 1.50
CA VAL A 65 -16.71 1.32 1.21
C VAL A 65 -16.70 0.02 0.41
N CYS A 66 -15.87 -0.05 -0.63
CA CYS A 66 -15.75 -1.29 -1.43
C CYS A 66 -15.20 -2.44 -0.59
N GLN A 67 -14.18 -2.18 0.24
CA GLN A 67 -13.58 -3.16 1.13
C GLN A 67 -14.59 -3.66 2.17
N SER A 68 -15.37 -2.78 2.81
CA SER A 68 -16.36 -3.20 3.80
C SER A 68 -17.44 -4.11 3.18
N LEU A 69 -17.98 -3.72 2.02
CA LEU A 69 -18.97 -4.54 1.31
C LEU A 69 -18.40 -5.89 0.89
N LEU A 70 -17.20 -5.92 0.32
CA LEU A 70 -16.56 -7.15 -0.12
C LEU A 70 -16.33 -8.11 1.04
N TYR A 71 -15.78 -7.62 2.16
CA TYR A 71 -15.51 -8.47 3.32
C TYR A 71 -16.78 -8.90 4.05
N GLU A 72 -17.82 -8.07 4.12
CA GLU A 72 -19.12 -8.51 4.64
C GLU A 72 -19.67 -9.68 3.82
N LEU A 73 -19.67 -9.55 2.49
CA LEU A 73 -20.14 -10.62 1.59
C LEU A 73 -19.30 -11.89 1.74
N LEU A 74 -17.97 -11.77 1.74
CA LEU A 74 -17.07 -12.92 1.86
C LEU A 74 -17.22 -13.60 3.22
N TYR A 75 -17.09 -12.86 4.32
CA TYR A 75 -17.08 -13.45 5.65
C TYR A 75 -18.46 -13.99 6.03
N GLU A 76 -19.52 -13.20 5.93
CA GLU A 76 -20.83 -13.66 6.39
C GLU A 76 -21.53 -14.55 5.38
N LYS A 77 -21.51 -14.16 4.09
CA LYS A 77 -22.39 -14.78 3.10
C LYS A 77 -21.72 -15.97 2.40
N VAL A 78 -20.41 -15.95 2.18
CA VAL A 78 -19.67 -17.05 1.54
C VAL A 78 -19.09 -18.00 2.58
N PHE A 79 -18.23 -17.52 3.47
CA PHE A 79 -17.48 -18.35 4.42
C PHE A 79 -18.24 -18.69 5.70
N LYS A 80 -19.38 -18.03 5.96
CA LYS A 80 -20.20 -18.21 7.16
C LYS A 80 -19.39 -17.97 8.46
N THR A 81 -18.44 -17.05 8.40
CA THR A 81 -17.60 -16.63 9.50
C THR A 81 -18.44 -15.86 10.53
N ASP A 82 -18.23 -16.18 11.81
CA ASP A 82 -18.81 -15.46 12.93
C ASP A 82 -18.01 -14.18 13.20
N VAL A 83 -18.38 -13.10 12.50
CA VAL A 83 -17.66 -11.81 12.56
C VAL A 83 -17.71 -11.19 13.96
N SER A 84 -18.76 -11.48 14.75
CA SER A 84 -18.86 -11.00 16.14
C SER A 84 -17.73 -11.53 17.02
N LYS A 85 -17.30 -12.79 16.83
CA LYS A 85 -16.13 -13.34 17.54
C LYS A 85 -14.83 -12.68 17.15
N ILE A 86 -14.69 -12.31 15.88
CA ILE A 86 -13.50 -11.59 15.39
C ILE A 86 -13.45 -10.20 16.01
N LEU A 87 -14.58 -9.49 16.02
CA LEU A 87 -14.67 -8.15 16.60
C LEU A 87 -14.37 -8.16 18.10
N MET A 88 -14.94 -9.11 18.84
CA MET A 88 -14.65 -9.28 20.28
C MET A 88 -13.15 -9.49 20.57
N GLY A 89 -12.44 -10.20 19.68
CA GLY A 89 -10.99 -10.41 19.81
C GLY A 89 -10.15 -9.16 19.54
N LEU A 90 -10.64 -8.25 18.69
CA LEU A 90 -9.98 -6.98 18.40
C LEU A 90 -10.15 -5.99 19.56
N ASP A 91 -11.37 -5.87 20.11
CA ASP A 91 -11.67 -4.97 21.24
C ASP A 91 -10.87 -5.32 22.51
N THR A 92 -10.54 -6.61 22.70
CA THR A 92 -9.70 -7.05 23.83
C THR A 92 -8.22 -6.68 23.70
N SER A 93 -7.75 -6.28 22.51
CA SER A 93 -6.36 -5.90 22.28
C SER A 93 -6.10 -4.41 22.57
N GLU A 94 -7.12 -3.55 22.47
CA GLU A 94 -6.95 -2.10 22.64
C GLU A 94 -6.84 -1.66 24.11
N VAL A 95 -7.13 -2.54 25.07
CA VAL A 95 -7.08 -2.22 26.52
C VAL A 95 -5.71 -2.56 27.15
N ALA A 96 -4.76 -3.09 26.38
CA ALA A 96 -3.44 -3.49 26.89
C ALA A 96 -2.32 -2.45 26.74
N ASP A 97 -2.58 -1.27 26.14
CA ASP A 97 -1.56 -0.25 25.87
C ASP A 97 -1.86 1.13 26.52
N GLU A 98 -2.46 1.15 27.72
CA GLU A 98 -2.39 2.30 28.63
C GLU A 98 -1.50 1.97 29.82
N ASN A 99 -0.18 2.06 29.63
CA ASN A 99 0.87 2.42 30.59
C ASN A 99 2.20 1.76 30.19
N ASN A 100 2.99 2.44 29.37
CA ASN A 100 4.41 2.69 29.63
C ASN A 100 4.94 3.69 28.61
N SER A 101 5.19 4.90 29.10
CA SER A 101 6.07 5.87 28.45
C SER A 101 7.49 5.33 28.47
N GLU A 102 7.97 4.74 27.38
CA GLU A 102 9.41 4.70 27.09
C GLU A 102 9.63 5.12 25.64
N ILE A 103 10.07 6.37 25.51
CA ILE A 103 10.88 6.84 24.40
C ILE A 103 12.02 5.84 24.22
N SER A 104 12.16 5.27 23.04
CA SER A 104 13.36 4.52 22.66
C SER A 104 13.96 5.22 21.45
N ASP A 105 14.70 6.29 21.74
CA ASP A 105 15.82 6.70 20.91
C ASP A 105 16.90 5.63 21.08
N SER A 106 17.29 4.98 19.98
CA SER A 106 18.58 4.34 19.87
C SER A 106 19.33 4.93 18.67
N GLU A 107 20.06 6.01 18.96
CA GLU A 107 21.27 6.34 18.22
C GLU A 107 22.39 5.34 18.57
N ASP A 108 23.29 5.16 17.59
CA ASP A 108 24.62 4.53 17.62
C ASP A 108 24.68 2.99 17.67
N ASP A 109 25.57 2.30 16.92
CA ASP A 109 26.89 2.73 16.47
C ASP A 109 27.45 1.86 15.31
N SER A 110 28.42 2.45 14.62
CA SER A 110 29.27 1.95 13.53
C SER A 110 29.71 0.48 13.58
N CYS A 111 29.77 -0.16 12.39
CA CYS A 111 30.70 -1.26 12.12
C CYS A 111 31.24 -1.25 10.67
N LYS A 112 32.41 -0.60 10.54
CA LYS A 112 33.52 -0.77 9.56
C LYS A 112 33.30 -0.47 8.07
#